data_AF-A0A8S2V3L1-F1
#
_entry.id   AF-A0A8S2V3L1-F1
#
_cell.length_a   1.000
_cell.length_b   1.000
_cell.length_c   1.000
_cell.angle_alpha   90.00
_cell.angle_beta   90.00
_cell.angle_gamma   90.00
#
_symmetry.space_group_name_H-M   'P 1'
#
loop_
_entity.id
_entity.type
_entity.pdbx_description
1 polymer ?
#
loop_
_entity_poly.entity_id
_entity_poly.type
_entity_poly.pdbx_seq_one_letter_code
_entity_poly.pdbx_strand_id
1 'polypeptide(L)'
;DILFVIAHGAASARSAAANLLFFYWPMLNPLGVDRQSSHFSFNARKPIICQTERCMEKKNIASKVCVNAILSMHGHDSPPPLYMCTDCYKSSPKEIQQYCRNILLPVAEIDLHCQNKSCISDNKSAYAVCYSIECCQTNFNQAISLCRQCHERRHIDSNHVYQETILDIWRLPPDAQNHLVEAIISLLKEADNPEERRIYDTINEDRKSLLVETIEQITSLNTVQNPIVYSTFDVDASRKRLSRYGVYLLVGLIEPTSYGPPEIFGRLLSMLFQWFDSSVYLPDDEIGNTLGKLKTQHIIPWSKAVVKEHYELVVSILLPHPMDFAKVGGVW
;
A
#
# COMPACT_ATOMS: atom_id res chain seq x y z
N ASP A 1 -13.48 -2.67 -0.52
CA ASP A 1 -13.42 -1.54 0.44
C ASP A 1 -12.16 -0.70 0.31
N ILE A 2 -10.95 -1.21 0.59
CA ILE A 2 -9.72 -0.39 0.52
C ILE A 2 -9.53 0.26 -0.86
N LEU A 3 -9.69 -0.52 -1.95
CA LEU A 3 -9.63 0.01 -3.32
C LEU A 3 -10.68 1.10 -3.58
N PHE A 4 -11.89 0.97 -3.02
CA PHE A 4 -12.96 1.97 -3.14
C PHE A 4 -12.57 3.29 -2.44
N VAL A 5 -11.98 3.20 -1.25
CA VAL A 5 -11.49 4.39 -0.52
C VAL A 5 -10.33 5.06 -1.26
N ILE A 6 -9.45 4.28 -1.88
CA ILE A 6 -8.36 4.83 -2.71
C ILE A 6 -8.93 5.56 -3.94
N ALA A 7 -9.91 4.94 -4.61
CA ALA A 7 -10.56 5.48 -5.80
C ALA A 7 -11.32 6.79 -5.53
N HIS A 8 -12.12 6.85 -4.46
CA HIS A 8 -13.12 7.91 -4.29
C HIS A 8 -12.98 8.72 -3.00
N GLY A 9 -12.07 8.34 -2.10
CA GLY A 9 -11.87 9.03 -0.83
C GLY A 9 -11.19 10.40 -0.98
N ALA A 10 -11.31 11.23 0.06
CA ALA A 10 -10.51 12.45 0.18
C ALA A 10 -9.00 12.11 0.24
N ALA A 11 -8.12 13.08 -0.06
CA ALA A 11 -6.67 12.86 -0.13
C ALA A 11 -6.07 12.20 1.13
N SER A 12 -6.52 12.62 2.32
CA SER A 12 -6.09 12.02 3.60
C SER A 12 -6.53 10.57 3.75
N ALA A 13 -7.78 10.25 3.40
CA ALA A 13 -8.31 8.89 3.44
C ALA A 13 -7.65 7.98 2.40
N ARG A 14 -7.41 8.48 1.18
CA ARG A 14 -6.67 7.78 0.12
C ARG A 14 -5.26 7.44 0.57
N SER A 15 -4.55 8.41 1.15
CA SER A 15 -3.20 8.19 1.69
C SER A 15 -3.18 7.06 2.73
N ALA A 16 -4.08 7.14 3.72
CA ALA A 16 -4.19 6.10 4.74
C ALA A 16 -4.54 4.73 4.15
N ALA A 17 -5.49 4.67 3.21
CA ALA A 17 -5.92 3.43 2.56
C ALA A 17 -4.83 2.80 1.69
N ALA A 18 -4.09 3.61 0.91
CA ALA A 18 -2.97 3.13 0.11
C ALA A 18 -1.86 2.56 0.99
N ASN A 19 -1.46 3.27 2.05
CA ASN A 19 -0.47 2.74 2.97
C ASN A 19 -0.93 1.45 3.66
N LEU A 20 -2.20 1.36 4.05
CA LEU A 20 -2.79 0.13 4.62
C LEU A 20 -2.75 -1.04 3.63
N LEU A 21 -3.07 -0.79 2.36
CA LEU A 21 -3.01 -1.78 1.29
C LEU A 21 -1.60 -2.36 1.15
N PHE A 22 -0.59 -1.50 1.05
CA PHE A 22 0.79 -1.95 0.85
C PHE A 22 1.44 -2.51 2.13
N PHE A 23 0.92 -2.18 3.31
CA PHE A 23 1.28 -2.85 4.56
C PHE A 23 0.82 -4.32 4.58
N TYR A 24 -0.43 -4.58 4.18
CA TYR A 24 -1.01 -5.92 4.21
C TYR A 24 -0.73 -6.76 2.95
N TRP A 25 -0.39 -6.14 1.82
CA TRP A 25 0.03 -6.80 0.59
C TRP A 25 1.40 -6.27 0.09
N PRO A 26 2.49 -6.48 0.86
CA PRO A 26 3.81 -5.97 0.51
C PRO A 26 4.39 -6.56 -0.79
N MET A 27 3.86 -7.69 -1.25
CA MET A 27 4.22 -8.34 -2.52
C MET A 27 3.89 -7.51 -3.76
N LEU A 28 2.93 -6.59 -3.64
CA LEU A 28 2.55 -5.72 -4.76
C LEU A 28 3.64 -4.70 -5.11
N ASN A 29 4.65 -4.52 -4.26
CA ASN A 29 5.79 -3.64 -4.55
C ASN A 29 6.84 -4.36 -5.43
N PRO A 30 6.97 -3.99 -6.71
CA PRO A 30 7.86 -4.65 -7.66
C PRO A 30 9.34 -4.29 -7.44
N LEU A 31 9.64 -3.16 -6.81
CA LEU A 31 11.02 -2.72 -6.59
C LEU A 31 11.67 -3.44 -5.42
N GLY A 32 10.90 -3.86 -4.43
CA GLY A 32 11.39 -4.46 -3.19
C GLY A 32 12.30 -3.57 -2.33
N VAL A 33 12.74 -2.40 -2.82
CA VAL A 33 13.62 -1.45 -2.13
C VAL A 33 12.85 -0.52 -1.19
N ASP A 34 11.59 -0.17 -1.52
CA ASP A 34 10.71 0.65 -0.68
C ASP A 34 10.14 -0.12 0.54
N ARG A 35 10.62 -1.36 0.78
CA ARG A 35 10.14 -2.26 1.85
C ARG A 35 10.54 -1.80 3.26
N GLN A 36 11.51 -0.90 3.38
CA GLN A 36 11.89 -0.24 4.64
C GLN A 36 11.33 1.17 4.77
N SER A 37 10.15 1.48 4.20
CA SER A 37 9.54 2.77 4.42
C SER A 37 9.06 2.91 5.86
N SER A 38 9.99 3.26 6.74
CA SER A 38 9.89 3.92 8.05
C SER A 38 9.04 5.20 8.03
N HIS A 39 8.30 5.45 6.96
CA HIS A 39 7.69 6.73 6.62
C HIS A 39 6.17 6.73 6.74
N PHE A 40 5.53 5.55 6.72
CA PHE A 40 4.19 5.41 7.29
C PHE A 40 4.33 4.65 8.60
N SER A 41 4.28 5.37 9.71
CA SER A 41 4.10 4.77 11.02
C SER A 41 2.66 4.24 11.10
N PHE A 42 2.39 3.13 10.41
CA PHE A 42 1.32 2.26 10.85
C PHE A 42 1.79 1.70 12.19
N ASN A 43 1.46 2.40 13.26
CA ASN A 43 1.57 1.84 14.59
C ASN A 43 0.50 0.76 14.68
N ALA A 44 0.85 -0.44 14.21
CA ALA A 44 0.16 -1.66 14.60
C ALA A 44 -0.07 -1.53 16.11
N ARG A 45 -1.34 -1.61 16.52
CA ARG A 45 -1.80 -1.34 17.89
C ARG A 45 -0.75 -1.86 18.87
N LYS A 46 -0.24 -1.03 19.80
CA LYS A 46 0.79 -1.49 20.73
C LYS A 46 0.31 -2.76 21.45
N PRO A 47 1.18 -3.76 21.64
CA PRO A 47 0.79 -4.99 22.33
C PRO A 47 0.25 -4.65 23.71
N ILE A 48 -0.84 -5.30 24.08
CA ILE A 48 -1.43 -5.12 25.41
C ILE A 48 -0.48 -5.74 26.42
N ILE A 49 -0.17 -5.01 27.49
CA ILE A 49 0.72 -5.47 28.55
C ILE A 49 -0.10 -6.28 29.57
N CYS A 50 0.54 -7.25 30.21
CA CYS A 50 -0.03 -8.02 31.31
C CYS A 50 -0.56 -7.10 32.42
N GLN A 51 -1.81 -7.31 32.82
CA GLN A 51 -2.49 -6.53 33.85
C GLN A 51 -2.48 -7.22 35.22
N THR A 52 -1.81 -8.38 35.34
CA THR A 52 -1.69 -9.09 36.60
C THR A 52 -0.76 -8.35 37.57
N GLU A 53 -1.26 -7.94 38.74
CA GLU A 53 -0.49 -7.16 39.74
C GLU A 53 0.82 -7.81 40.16
N ARG A 54 0.81 -9.14 40.34
CA ARG A 54 1.98 -9.95 40.72
C ARG A 54 2.79 -10.45 39.53
N CYS A 55 2.66 -9.82 38.36
CA CYS A 55 3.52 -10.14 37.24
C CYS A 55 4.95 -9.72 37.58
N MET A 56 5.87 -10.69 37.62
CA MET A 56 7.29 -10.46 37.95
C MET A 56 7.95 -9.42 37.03
N GLU A 57 7.44 -9.30 35.80
CA GLU A 57 7.94 -8.38 34.79
C GLU A 57 6.80 -7.54 34.22
N LYS A 58 6.66 -6.31 34.73
CA LYS A 58 5.56 -5.37 34.41
C LYS A 58 5.43 -4.97 32.94
N LYS A 59 6.36 -5.39 32.06
CA LYS A 59 6.34 -5.14 30.62
C LYS A 59 6.03 -6.37 29.77
N ASN A 60 5.65 -7.49 30.41
CA ASN A 60 5.29 -8.70 29.68
C ASN A 60 4.07 -8.47 28.78
N ILE A 61 4.18 -8.94 27.54
CA ILE A 61 3.08 -8.87 26.57
C ILE A 61 2.00 -9.88 26.96
N ALA A 62 0.75 -9.43 27.00
CA ALA A 62 -0.39 -10.29 27.21
C ALA A 62 -0.59 -11.20 26.00
N SER A 63 -0.79 -12.49 26.25
CA SER A 63 -1.10 -13.50 25.23
C SER A 63 -2.47 -14.13 25.44
N LYS A 64 -3.12 -13.80 26.56
CA LYS A 64 -4.43 -14.31 26.97
C LYS A 64 -5.35 -13.18 27.40
N VAL A 65 -6.65 -13.38 27.17
CA VAL A 65 -7.74 -12.54 27.67
C VAL A 65 -8.70 -13.39 28.48
N CYS A 66 -9.04 -12.96 29.68
CA CYS A 66 -10.04 -13.60 30.54
C CYS A 66 -11.26 -12.70 30.68
N VAL A 67 -12.45 -13.25 30.40
CA VAL A 67 -13.73 -12.52 30.50
C VAL A 67 -14.52 -12.82 31.77
N ASN A 68 -13.96 -13.63 32.67
CA ASN A 68 -14.65 -14.04 33.90
C ASN A 68 -14.61 -12.91 34.96
N ALA A 69 -15.79 -12.41 35.34
CA ALA A 69 -15.95 -11.33 36.31
C ALA A 69 -15.41 -11.66 37.71
N ILE A 70 -15.45 -12.92 38.13
CA ILE A 70 -15.00 -13.34 39.48
C ILE A 70 -13.50 -13.08 39.65
N LEU A 71 -12.69 -13.32 38.62
CA LEU A 71 -11.25 -13.03 38.62
C LEU A 71 -10.92 -11.55 38.65
N SER A 72 -11.64 -10.78 37.84
CA SER A 72 -11.51 -9.32 37.80
C SER A 72 -11.77 -8.70 39.18
N MET A 73 -12.74 -9.25 39.91
CA MET A 73 -13.08 -8.82 41.27
C MET A 73 -12.09 -9.30 42.35
N HIS A 74 -11.54 -10.51 42.24
CA HIS A 74 -10.74 -11.12 43.32
C HIS A 74 -9.22 -10.96 43.16
N GLY A 75 -8.73 -10.48 42.03
CA GLY A 75 -7.29 -10.46 41.73
C GLY A 75 -6.69 -9.11 41.32
N HIS A 76 -7.46 -8.17 40.77
CA HIS A 76 -6.86 -7.17 39.86
C HIS A 76 -7.50 -5.78 39.80
N ASP A 77 -8.55 -5.47 40.57
CA ASP A 77 -9.24 -4.17 40.59
C ASP A 77 -9.53 -3.57 39.20
N SER A 78 -9.63 -4.44 38.18
CA SER A 78 -9.82 -4.10 36.78
C SER A 78 -11.03 -4.88 36.28
N PRO A 79 -12.07 -4.22 35.76
CA PRO A 79 -13.22 -4.90 35.20
C PRO A 79 -12.79 -5.82 34.04
N PRO A 80 -13.54 -6.89 33.73
CA PRO A 80 -13.29 -7.69 32.55
C PRO A 80 -13.31 -6.82 31.27
N PRO A 81 -12.52 -7.16 30.25
CA PRO A 81 -11.62 -8.31 30.19
C PRO A 81 -10.25 -8.07 30.87
N LEU A 82 -9.71 -9.09 31.53
CA LEU A 82 -8.36 -9.11 32.10
C LEU A 82 -7.35 -9.68 31.11
N TYR A 83 -6.26 -8.96 30.86
CA TYR A 83 -5.17 -9.38 29.97
C TYR A 83 -3.98 -9.96 30.74
N MET A 84 -3.51 -11.15 30.35
CA MET A 84 -2.47 -11.89 31.07
C MET A 84 -1.36 -12.36 30.12
N CYS A 85 -0.10 -12.30 30.56
CA CYS A 85 1.00 -12.96 29.86
C CYS A 85 0.94 -14.49 30.04
N THR A 86 1.72 -15.21 29.24
CA THR A 86 1.76 -16.67 29.26
C THR A 86 2.10 -17.23 30.65
N ASP A 87 3.00 -16.60 31.40
CA ASP A 87 3.42 -17.08 32.72
C ASP A 87 2.36 -16.82 33.79
N CYS A 88 1.75 -15.64 33.78
CA CYS A 88 0.63 -15.33 34.69
C CYS A 88 -0.58 -16.24 34.42
N TYR A 89 -0.85 -16.57 33.15
CA TYR A 89 -1.85 -17.55 32.79
C TYR A 89 -1.52 -18.95 33.32
N LYS A 90 -0.29 -19.44 33.17
CA LYS A 90 0.14 -20.76 33.66
C LYS A 90 0.04 -20.87 35.18
N SER A 91 0.31 -19.78 35.89
CA SER A 91 0.21 -19.72 37.36
C SER A 91 -1.24 -19.56 37.87
N SER A 92 -2.21 -19.31 36.98
CA SER A 92 -3.62 -19.17 37.37
C SER A 92 -4.29 -20.52 37.63
N PRO A 93 -5.30 -20.62 38.52
CA PRO A 93 -6.05 -21.85 38.76
C PRO A 93 -6.67 -22.46 37.50
N LYS A 94 -6.80 -23.79 37.43
CA LYS A 94 -7.31 -24.47 36.22
C LYS A 94 -8.76 -24.09 35.90
N GLU A 95 -9.56 -23.84 36.93
CA GLU A 95 -10.96 -23.40 36.84
C GLU A 95 -11.07 -22.03 36.17
N ILE A 96 -9.99 -21.25 36.19
CA ILE A 96 -9.89 -19.92 35.60
C ILE A 96 -9.40 -20.02 34.15
N GLN A 97 -8.42 -20.89 33.90
CA GLN A 97 -7.82 -21.07 32.59
C GLN A 97 -8.85 -21.41 31.49
N GLN A 98 -9.94 -22.11 31.82
CA GLN A 98 -11.03 -22.42 30.88
C GLN A 98 -11.76 -21.18 30.33
N TYR A 99 -11.74 -20.06 31.06
CA TYR A 99 -12.34 -18.80 30.65
C TYR A 99 -11.36 -17.87 29.90
N CYS A 100 -10.10 -18.30 29.77
CA CYS A 100 -9.06 -17.54 29.10
C CYS A 100 -8.97 -17.96 27.63
N ARG A 101 -8.96 -16.98 26.73
CA ARG A 101 -8.75 -17.18 25.29
C ARG A 101 -7.42 -16.58 24.86
N ASN A 102 -6.82 -17.13 23.82
CA ASN A 102 -5.66 -16.51 23.19
C ASN A 102 -6.08 -15.19 22.53
N ILE A 103 -5.18 -14.21 22.53
CA ILE A 103 -5.35 -12.98 21.75
C ILE A 103 -4.34 -12.93 20.63
N LEU A 104 -4.74 -12.31 19.51
CA LEU A 104 -3.83 -11.99 18.44
C LEU A 104 -2.90 -10.87 18.86
N LEU A 105 -1.61 -11.11 18.68
CA LEU A 105 -0.61 -10.08 18.85
C LEU A 105 -0.53 -9.21 17.58
N PRO A 106 -0.19 -7.93 17.75
CA PRO A 106 0.06 -7.03 16.63
C PRO A 106 1.14 -7.59 15.72
N VAL A 107 0.93 -7.43 14.42
CA VAL A 107 1.89 -7.79 13.39
C VAL A 107 2.63 -6.51 13.00
N ALA A 108 3.95 -6.52 13.16
CA ALA A 108 4.80 -5.39 12.77
C ALA A 108 4.97 -5.34 11.25
N GLU A 109 5.19 -6.50 10.62
CA GLU A 109 5.39 -6.65 9.18
C GLU A 109 4.81 -7.99 8.72
N ILE A 110 4.26 -8.02 7.49
CA ILE A 110 3.76 -9.25 6.87
C ILE A 110 4.93 -9.97 6.21
N ASP A 111 5.12 -11.24 6.57
CA ASP A 111 6.20 -12.06 6.03
C ASP A 111 5.92 -12.42 4.57
N LEU A 112 6.95 -12.28 3.74
CA LEU A 112 6.89 -12.58 2.32
C LEU A 112 7.01 -14.08 2.02
N HIS A 113 7.37 -14.88 3.00
CA HIS A 113 7.56 -16.31 2.83
C HIS A 113 6.66 -17.09 3.79
N CYS A 114 6.45 -18.36 3.45
CA CYS A 114 5.67 -19.26 4.27
C CYS A 114 6.37 -19.48 5.62
N GLN A 115 5.66 -19.14 6.69
CA GLN A 115 6.11 -19.30 8.07
C GLN A 115 5.75 -20.68 8.67
N ASN A 116 5.09 -21.54 7.88
CA ASN A 116 4.85 -22.91 8.30
C ASN A 116 6.17 -23.69 8.33
N LYS A 117 6.60 -24.09 9.54
CA LYS A 117 7.86 -24.80 9.78
C LYS A 117 7.94 -26.15 9.05
N SER A 118 6.82 -26.79 8.76
CA SER A 118 6.75 -28.07 8.03
C SER A 118 6.42 -27.89 6.54
N CYS A 119 6.66 -26.70 5.97
CA CYS A 119 6.41 -26.42 4.57
C CYS A 119 7.37 -27.20 3.65
N ILE A 120 6.80 -27.99 2.73
CA ILE A 120 7.52 -28.78 1.71
C ILE A 120 7.32 -28.22 0.30
N SER A 121 6.71 -27.04 0.16
CA SER A 121 6.47 -26.41 -1.14
C SER A 121 7.77 -25.90 -1.74
N ASP A 122 7.97 -26.12 -3.03
CA ASP A 122 9.09 -25.53 -3.79
C ASP A 122 8.95 -24.02 -3.85
N ASN A 123 7.73 -23.53 -4.09
CA ASN A 123 7.40 -22.11 -3.99
C ASN A 123 6.95 -21.77 -2.57
N LYS A 124 7.81 -21.06 -1.84
CA LYS A 124 7.54 -20.62 -0.45
C LYS A 124 7.03 -19.19 -0.36
N SER A 125 6.75 -18.50 -1.46
CA SER A 125 6.17 -17.15 -1.42
C SER A 125 4.83 -17.17 -0.68
N ALA A 126 4.62 -16.18 0.18
CA ALA A 126 3.37 -15.99 0.89
C ALA A 126 2.23 -15.73 -0.10
N TYR A 127 1.17 -16.53 0.02
CA TYR A 127 -0.06 -16.45 -0.76
C TYR A 127 -1.21 -15.92 0.10
N ALA A 128 -1.27 -16.35 1.37
CA ALA A 128 -2.30 -15.94 2.31
C ALA A 128 -1.72 -15.65 3.69
N VAL A 129 -2.35 -14.75 4.44
CA VAL A 129 -2.06 -14.47 5.84
C VAL A 129 -3.27 -14.88 6.68
N CYS A 130 -3.09 -15.81 7.60
CA CYS A 130 -4.16 -16.29 8.47
C CYS A 130 -4.13 -15.57 9.81
N TYR A 131 -5.30 -15.08 10.24
CA TYR A 131 -5.54 -14.38 11.49
C TYR A 131 -6.35 -15.23 12.48
N SER A 132 -6.70 -16.48 12.14
CA SER A 132 -7.33 -17.39 13.09
C SER A 132 -6.39 -17.70 14.26
N ILE A 133 -6.92 -17.61 15.48
CA ILE A 133 -6.21 -17.94 16.72
C ILE A 133 -5.57 -19.34 16.68
N GLU A 134 -6.19 -20.30 15.99
CA GLU A 134 -5.67 -21.67 15.85
C GLU A 134 -4.40 -21.73 15.00
N CYS A 135 -4.31 -20.89 13.97
CA CYS A 135 -3.11 -20.75 13.16
C CYS A 135 -2.05 -19.93 13.88
N CYS A 136 -2.46 -18.79 14.44
CA CYS A 136 -1.56 -17.84 15.09
C CYS A 136 -0.85 -18.43 16.31
N GLN A 137 -1.47 -19.37 17.02
CA GLN A 137 -0.80 -20.09 18.13
C GLN A 137 0.51 -20.78 17.70
N THR A 138 0.58 -21.26 16.47
CA THR A 138 1.81 -21.88 15.92
C THR A 138 2.89 -20.85 15.59
N ASN A 139 2.51 -19.56 15.55
CA ASN A 139 3.34 -18.42 15.23
C ASN A 139 3.33 -17.36 16.35
N PHE A 140 3.51 -17.80 17.60
CA PHE A 140 3.62 -16.90 18.77
C PHE A 140 2.44 -15.92 18.92
N ASN A 141 1.24 -16.36 18.59
CA ASN A 141 0.00 -15.56 18.56
C ASN A 141 0.01 -14.40 17.54
N GLN A 142 0.95 -14.35 16.60
CA GLN A 142 0.94 -13.42 15.47
C GLN A 142 0.28 -14.08 14.24
N ALA A 143 -0.23 -13.26 13.33
CA ALA A 143 -0.74 -13.74 12.05
C ALA A 143 0.34 -14.55 11.32
N ILE A 144 -0.05 -15.58 10.57
CA ILE A 144 0.88 -16.49 9.91
C ILE A 144 0.76 -16.38 8.39
N SER A 145 1.87 -16.07 7.72
CA SER A 145 1.98 -16.12 6.27
C SER A 145 2.15 -17.55 5.79
N LEU A 146 1.36 -17.95 4.80
CA LEU A 146 1.33 -19.30 4.23
C LEU A 146 1.52 -19.23 2.72
N CYS A 147 2.33 -20.12 2.15
CA CYS A 147 2.30 -20.37 0.71
C CYS A 147 1.00 -21.05 0.31
N ARG A 148 0.70 -21.04 -0.99
CA ARG A 148 -0.55 -21.59 -1.53
C ARG A 148 -0.82 -23.03 -1.08
N GLN A 149 0.18 -23.91 -1.17
CA GLN A 149 0.03 -25.31 -0.77
C GLN A 149 -0.27 -25.49 0.73
N CYS A 150 0.35 -24.67 1.59
CA CYS A 150 0.07 -24.71 3.03
C CYS A 150 -1.29 -24.12 3.38
N HIS A 151 -1.69 -23.05 2.68
CA HIS A 151 -3.00 -22.43 2.81
C HIS A 151 -4.11 -23.41 2.46
N GLU A 152 -4.06 -24.01 1.27
CA GLU A 152 -5.05 -24.98 0.79
C GLU A 152 -5.15 -26.15 1.78
N ARG A 153 -4.04 -26.79 2.15
CA ARG A 153 -4.06 -27.91 3.12
C ARG A 153 -4.64 -27.56 4.48
N ARG A 154 -4.42 -26.34 4.96
CA ARG A 154 -4.80 -25.94 6.33
C ARG A 154 -6.23 -25.40 6.40
N HIS A 155 -6.80 -24.97 5.28
CA HIS A 155 -8.07 -24.23 5.25
C HIS A 155 -9.17 -24.84 4.36
N ILE A 156 -9.02 -26.09 3.87
CA ILE A 156 -10.08 -26.77 3.10
C ILE A 156 -11.42 -26.82 3.87
N ASP A 157 -11.39 -27.15 5.16
CA ASP A 157 -12.60 -27.32 6.00
C ASP A 157 -12.56 -26.46 7.27
N SER A 158 -11.99 -25.25 7.19
CA SER A 158 -11.91 -24.35 8.35
C SER A 158 -12.61 -23.02 8.10
N ASN A 159 -13.27 -22.49 9.14
CA ASN A 159 -13.86 -21.16 9.14
C ASN A 159 -12.84 -20.10 9.57
N HIS A 160 -11.57 -20.27 9.18
CA HIS A 160 -10.52 -19.34 9.53
C HIS A 160 -10.69 -18.00 8.82
N VAL A 161 -10.40 -16.92 9.53
CA VAL A 161 -10.25 -15.60 8.92
C VAL A 161 -8.84 -15.50 8.35
N TYR A 162 -8.74 -15.33 7.04
CA TYR A 162 -7.48 -15.14 6.33
C TYR A 162 -7.64 -14.11 5.22
N GLN A 163 -6.50 -13.58 4.78
CA GLN A 163 -6.39 -12.64 3.68
C GLN A 163 -5.52 -13.27 2.59
N GLU A 164 -6.06 -13.48 1.40
CA GLU A 164 -5.29 -13.96 0.24
C GLU A 164 -4.64 -12.81 -0.53
N THR A 165 -3.72 -13.14 -1.44
CA THR A 165 -3.21 -12.19 -2.43
C THR A 165 -4.35 -11.61 -3.27
N ILE A 166 -4.20 -10.35 -3.69
CA ILE A 166 -5.13 -9.74 -4.64
C ILE A 166 -4.97 -10.47 -5.98
N LEU A 167 -6.10 -10.86 -6.58
CA LEU A 167 -6.14 -11.50 -7.88
C LEU A 167 -5.79 -10.50 -8.99
N ASP A 168 -5.32 -11.01 -10.12
CA ASP A 168 -5.23 -10.20 -11.33
C ASP A 168 -6.61 -9.67 -11.72
N ILE A 169 -6.63 -8.52 -12.39
CA ILE A 169 -7.85 -7.80 -12.74
C ILE A 169 -8.82 -8.67 -13.55
N TRP A 170 -8.34 -9.59 -14.38
CA TRP A 170 -9.18 -10.42 -15.26
C TRP A 170 -9.99 -11.45 -14.49
N ARG A 171 -9.59 -11.78 -13.26
CA ARG A 171 -10.32 -12.68 -12.36
C ARG A 171 -11.23 -11.96 -11.37
N LEU A 172 -11.17 -10.62 -11.32
CA LEU A 172 -12.06 -9.83 -10.49
C LEU A 172 -13.44 -9.68 -11.15
N PRO A 173 -14.54 -9.59 -10.36
CA PRO A 173 -15.84 -9.22 -10.90
C PRO A 173 -15.82 -7.78 -11.45
N PRO A 174 -16.68 -7.44 -12.44
CA PRO A 174 -16.64 -6.14 -13.13
C PRO A 174 -16.61 -4.91 -12.20
N ASP A 175 -17.40 -4.91 -11.13
CA ASP A 175 -17.41 -3.79 -10.18
C ASP A 175 -16.05 -3.63 -9.47
N ALA A 176 -15.40 -4.74 -9.12
CA ALA A 176 -14.07 -4.72 -8.51
C ALA A 176 -12.98 -4.32 -9.50
N GLN A 177 -13.12 -4.69 -10.79
CA GLN A 177 -12.24 -4.19 -11.85
C GLN A 177 -12.31 -2.68 -11.95
N ASN A 178 -13.52 -2.11 -11.97
CA ASN A 178 -13.73 -0.66 -12.01
C ASN A 178 -13.09 0.03 -10.80
N HIS A 179 -13.32 -0.46 -9.58
CA HIS A 179 -12.70 0.11 -8.38
C HIS A 179 -11.17 0.04 -8.42
N LEU A 180 -10.58 -1.03 -8.96
CA LEU A 180 -9.14 -1.14 -9.12
C LEU A 180 -8.60 -0.10 -10.13
N VAL A 181 -9.27 0.05 -11.27
CA VAL A 181 -8.90 1.03 -12.30
C VAL A 181 -9.00 2.45 -11.76
N GLU A 182 -10.10 2.81 -11.09
CA GLU A 182 -10.24 4.13 -10.44
C GLU A 182 -9.19 4.36 -9.35
N ALA A 183 -8.87 3.33 -8.56
CA ALA A 183 -7.85 3.42 -7.53
C ALA A 183 -6.47 3.72 -8.15
N ILE A 184 -6.10 3.01 -9.22
CA ILE A 184 -4.86 3.26 -9.95
C ILE A 184 -4.84 4.68 -10.52
N ILE A 185 -5.90 5.09 -11.22
CA ILE A 185 -6.01 6.43 -11.80
C ILE A 185 -5.88 7.50 -10.72
N SER A 186 -6.60 7.34 -9.61
CA SER A 186 -6.60 8.29 -8.52
C SER A 186 -5.24 8.41 -7.84
N LEU A 187 -4.46 7.32 -7.74
CA LEU A 187 -3.10 7.36 -7.21
C LEU A 187 -2.14 8.01 -8.20
N LEU A 188 -2.21 7.67 -9.49
CA LEU A 188 -1.34 8.26 -10.52
C LEU A 188 -1.49 9.79 -10.56
N LYS A 189 -2.73 10.31 -10.45
CA LYS A 189 -3.00 11.75 -10.38
C LYS A 189 -2.29 12.49 -9.24
N GLU A 190 -1.87 11.80 -8.17
CA GLU A 190 -1.14 12.43 -7.06
C GLU A 190 0.28 12.88 -7.44
N ALA A 191 0.80 12.48 -8.61
CA ALA A 191 2.06 13.04 -9.14
C ALA A 191 1.89 14.44 -9.73
N ASP A 192 0.67 14.86 -10.05
CA ASP A 192 0.42 16.13 -10.69
C ASP A 192 0.43 17.27 -9.66
N ASN A 193 1.30 18.27 -9.87
CA ASN A 193 1.34 19.50 -9.08
C ASN A 193 1.23 20.72 -10.01
N PRO A 194 0.04 21.33 -10.13
CA PRO A 194 -0.18 22.48 -10.99
C PRO A 194 0.62 23.72 -10.59
N GLU A 195 1.02 23.87 -9.32
CA GLU A 195 1.82 25.00 -8.87
C GLU A 195 3.29 24.84 -9.30
N GLU A 196 3.86 23.66 -9.12
CA GLU A 196 5.22 23.37 -9.61
C GLU A 196 5.31 23.41 -11.12
N ARG A 197 4.29 22.92 -11.83
CA ARG A 197 4.21 23.04 -13.28
C ARG A 197 4.24 24.50 -13.73
N ARG A 198 3.43 25.36 -13.08
CA ARG A 198 3.44 26.81 -13.34
C ARG A 198 4.79 27.44 -13.06
N ILE A 199 5.43 27.10 -11.94
CA ILE A 199 6.77 27.61 -11.60
C ILE A 199 7.81 27.17 -12.64
N TYR A 200 7.80 25.89 -13.04
CA TYR A 200 8.73 25.38 -14.03
C TYR A 200 8.51 26.03 -15.40
N ASP A 201 7.26 26.17 -15.83
CA ASP A 201 6.91 26.83 -17.08
C ASP A 201 7.33 28.32 -17.06
N THR A 202 7.09 29.05 -15.95
CA THR A 202 7.61 30.42 -15.78
C THR A 202 9.13 30.48 -15.83
N ILE A 203 9.84 29.60 -15.11
CA ILE A 203 11.31 29.55 -15.14
C ILE A 203 11.82 29.22 -16.55
N ASN A 204 11.13 28.35 -17.28
CA ASN A 204 11.55 27.94 -18.62
C ASN A 204 11.20 29.01 -19.67
N GLU A 205 10.11 29.75 -19.48
CA GLU A 205 9.78 30.96 -20.25
C GLU A 205 10.77 32.09 -19.96
N ASP A 206 11.15 32.31 -18.70
CA ASP A 206 12.20 33.25 -18.30
C ASP A 206 13.57 32.81 -18.85
N ARG A 207 13.89 31.52 -18.85
CA ARG A 207 15.11 31.01 -19.50
C ARG A 207 15.07 31.15 -21.02
N LYS A 208 13.90 31.02 -21.65
CA LYS A 208 13.70 31.29 -23.07
C LYS A 208 13.79 32.80 -23.37
N SER A 209 13.31 33.67 -22.49
CA SER A 209 13.43 35.13 -22.65
C SER A 209 14.88 35.60 -22.39
N LEU A 210 15.56 35.01 -21.41
CA LEU A 210 17.00 35.23 -21.13
C LEU A 210 17.92 34.70 -22.25
N LEU A 211 17.52 33.63 -22.96
CA LEU A 211 18.22 33.16 -24.17
C LEU A 211 17.99 34.08 -25.39
N VAL A 212 16.94 34.91 -25.37
CA VAL A 212 16.68 35.93 -26.40
C VAL A 212 17.34 37.27 -26.05
N GLU A 213 17.61 37.56 -24.77
CA GLU A 213 18.17 38.85 -24.33
C GLU A 213 19.58 38.83 -23.74
N THR A 214 20.29 37.69 -23.62
CA THR A 214 21.60 37.71 -22.95
C THR A 214 22.64 36.76 -23.58
N ILE A 215 23.23 37.19 -24.69
CA ILE A 215 24.62 36.82 -25.07
C ILE A 215 25.66 37.59 -24.22
N GLU A 216 25.26 38.58 -23.42
CA GLU A 216 26.20 39.32 -22.60
C GLU A 216 25.61 39.61 -21.22
N GLN A 217 26.23 39.02 -20.20
CA GLN A 217 26.32 39.49 -18.82
C GLN A 217 25.54 38.72 -17.72
N ILE A 218 26.36 38.15 -16.82
CA ILE A 218 26.19 38.11 -15.36
C ILE A 218 25.57 36.83 -14.77
N THR A 219 26.49 35.89 -14.55
CA THR A 219 26.76 35.27 -13.25
C THR A 219 26.32 36.13 -12.07
N SER A 220 25.42 35.62 -11.23
CA SER A 220 25.11 36.01 -9.82
C SER A 220 23.62 36.32 -9.65
N LEU A 221 22.90 35.46 -8.92
CA LEU A 221 21.98 35.81 -7.82
C LEU A 221 21.27 34.54 -7.34
N ASN A 222 21.85 33.90 -6.32
CA ASN A 222 21.18 32.93 -5.47
C ASN A 222 20.44 33.66 -4.33
N THR A 223 19.46 32.96 -3.76
CA THR A 223 18.81 33.15 -2.44
C THR A 223 17.60 34.09 -2.35
N VAL A 224 16.40 33.48 -2.28
CA VAL A 224 15.35 33.89 -1.34
C VAL A 224 14.68 32.63 -0.77
N GLN A 225 14.92 32.34 0.51
CA GLN A 225 14.22 31.31 1.30
C GLN A 225 12.99 31.94 1.96
N ASN A 226 11.79 31.44 1.64
CA ASN A 226 10.54 31.85 2.29
C ASN A 226 10.07 30.76 3.30
N PRO A 227 9.83 31.11 4.58
CA PRO A 227 9.55 30.15 5.65
C PRO A 227 8.12 29.57 5.68
N ILE A 228 7.23 29.98 4.77
CA ILE A 228 5.86 29.43 4.62
C ILE A 228 5.86 28.14 3.77
N VAL A 229 6.90 27.91 2.97
CA VAL A 229 6.99 26.81 2.00
C VAL A 229 7.16 25.44 2.66
N TYR A 230 7.74 25.38 3.87
CA TYR A 230 8.11 24.11 4.51
C TYR A 230 6.92 23.22 4.91
N SER A 231 5.73 23.77 5.20
CA SER A 231 4.56 22.93 5.55
C SER A 231 3.83 22.38 4.34
N THR A 232 3.80 23.12 3.22
CA THR A 232 3.22 22.67 1.95
C THR A 232 4.11 21.65 1.25
N PHE A 233 5.44 21.81 1.36
CA PHE A 233 6.43 20.88 0.76
C PHE A 233 6.29 19.45 1.28
N ASP A 234 6.00 19.27 2.58
CA ASP A 234 5.90 17.95 3.21
C ASP A 234 4.59 17.23 2.83
N VAL A 235 3.50 17.99 2.66
CA VAL A 235 2.22 17.46 2.17
C VAL A 235 2.30 17.07 0.69
N ASP A 236 2.95 17.89 -0.14
CA ASP A 236 3.12 17.61 -1.57
C ASP A 236 4.10 16.46 -1.83
N ALA A 237 5.19 16.38 -1.08
CA ALA A 237 6.09 15.22 -1.09
C ALA A 237 5.35 13.94 -0.67
N SER A 238 4.50 14.03 0.36
CA SER A 238 3.65 12.91 0.80
C SER A 238 2.64 12.47 -0.25
N ARG A 239 2.08 13.41 -1.05
CA ARG A 239 1.14 13.10 -2.14
C ARG A 239 1.83 12.48 -3.35
N LYS A 240 2.92 13.07 -3.85
CA LYS A 240 3.70 12.51 -4.96
C LYS A 240 4.17 11.08 -4.70
N ARG A 241 4.52 10.80 -3.44
CA ARG A 241 4.88 9.46 -2.97
C ARG A 241 3.75 8.45 -3.17
N LEU A 242 2.48 8.84 -3.08
CA LEU A 242 1.35 7.93 -3.34
C LEU A 242 1.28 7.49 -4.81
N SER A 243 1.80 8.28 -5.73
CA SER A 243 1.77 7.96 -7.16
C SER A 243 2.47 6.64 -7.50
N ARG A 244 3.54 6.29 -6.76
CA ARG A 244 4.23 5.00 -6.91
C ARG A 244 3.31 3.81 -6.66
N TYR A 245 2.35 3.94 -5.75
CA TYR A 245 1.39 2.89 -5.42
C TYR A 245 0.44 2.63 -6.59
N GLY A 246 0.11 3.65 -7.39
CA GLY A 246 -0.63 3.48 -8.64
C GLY A 246 0.14 2.60 -9.63
N VAL A 247 1.44 2.84 -9.78
CA VAL A 247 2.32 2.01 -10.63
C VAL A 247 2.41 0.58 -10.10
N TYR A 248 2.54 0.40 -8.78
CA TYR A 248 2.63 -0.93 -8.17
C TYR A 248 1.37 -1.75 -8.41
N LEU A 249 0.19 -1.16 -8.22
CA LEU A 249 -1.08 -1.84 -8.51
C LEU A 249 -1.24 -2.17 -9.99
N LEU A 250 -0.90 -1.23 -10.87
CA LEU A 250 -0.97 -1.44 -12.32
C LEU A 250 -0.12 -2.63 -12.75
N VAL A 251 1.17 -2.62 -12.40
CA VAL A 251 2.13 -3.62 -12.88
C VAL A 251 1.94 -4.95 -12.14
N GLY A 252 1.52 -4.90 -10.88
CA GLY A 252 1.32 -6.09 -10.05
C GLY A 252 0.02 -6.85 -10.33
N LEU A 253 -1.02 -6.18 -10.84
CA LEU A 253 -2.36 -6.76 -10.96
C LEU A 253 -2.96 -6.72 -12.37
N ILE A 254 -2.36 -5.96 -13.30
CA ILE A 254 -2.89 -5.81 -14.66
C ILE A 254 -1.83 -6.31 -15.64
N GLU A 255 -1.93 -7.59 -16.01
CA GLU A 255 -1.12 -8.13 -17.10
C GLU A 255 -1.74 -7.72 -18.44
N PRO A 256 -0.99 -7.10 -19.37
CA PRO A 256 -1.46 -6.81 -20.72
C PRO A 256 -1.80 -8.10 -21.48
N THR A 257 -3.05 -8.25 -21.89
CA THR A 257 -3.56 -9.43 -22.59
C THR A 257 -4.41 -9.01 -23.79
N SER A 258 -4.45 -9.82 -24.84
CA SER A 258 -5.26 -9.54 -26.05
C SER A 258 -6.78 -9.57 -25.81
N TYR A 259 -7.24 -10.29 -24.78
CA TYR A 259 -8.66 -10.44 -24.47
C TYR A 259 -9.18 -9.42 -23.44
N GLY A 260 -8.31 -8.63 -22.81
CA GLY A 260 -8.72 -7.62 -21.83
C GLY A 260 -9.56 -6.52 -22.49
N PRO A 261 -10.58 -5.97 -21.79
CA PRO A 261 -11.43 -4.92 -22.34
C PRO A 261 -10.62 -3.68 -22.78
N PRO A 262 -10.78 -3.20 -24.03
CA PRO A 262 -10.11 -2.00 -24.52
C PRO A 262 -10.36 -0.76 -23.66
N GLU A 263 -11.54 -0.67 -23.04
CA GLU A 263 -11.93 0.44 -22.17
C GLU A 263 -10.99 0.55 -20.95
N ILE A 264 -10.63 -0.58 -20.35
CA ILE A 264 -9.72 -0.62 -19.19
C ILE A 264 -8.33 -0.14 -19.61
N PHE A 265 -7.78 -0.71 -20.69
CA PHE A 265 -6.46 -0.32 -21.17
C PHE A 265 -6.42 1.14 -21.60
N GLY A 266 -7.46 1.64 -22.28
CA GLY A 266 -7.47 3.00 -22.75
C GLY A 266 -7.55 4.01 -21.62
N ARG A 267 -8.35 3.75 -20.60
CA ARG A 267 -8.41 4.56 -19.38
C ARG A 267 -7.05 4.67 -18.68
N LEU A 268 -6.38 3.52 -18.52
CA LEU A 268 -5.09 3.44 -17.86
C LEU A 268 -4.00 4.12 -18.69
N LEU A 269 -3.98 3.90 -20.00
CA LEU A 269 -3.00 4.52 -20.92
C LEU A 269 -3.15 6.04 -20.97
N SER A 270 -4.37 6.57 -21.09
CA SER A 270 -4.60 8.02 -21.05
C SER A 270 -4.06 8.65 -19.77
N MET A 271 -4.37 8.02 -18.62
CA MET A 271 -3.84 8.49 -17.34
C MET A 271 -2.32 8.35 -17.27
N LEU A 272 -1.74 7.28 -17.80
CA LEU A 272 -0.28 7.13 -17.86
C LEU A 272 0.36 8.21 -18.71
N PHE A 273 -0.21 8.59 -19.86
CA PHE A 273 0.33 9.66 -20.70
C PHE A 273 0.34 11.00 -19.98
N GLN A 274 -0.74 11.35 -19.26
CA GLN A 274 -0.70 12.53 -18.39
C GLN A 274 0.32 12.35 -17.26
N TRP A 275 0.40 11.18 -16.64
CA TRP A 275 1.38 10.92 -15.59
C TRP A 275 2.82 11.05 -16.09
N PHE A 276 3.09 10.64 -17.34
CA PHE A 276 4.36 10.85 -18.03
C PHE A 276 4.69 12.33 -18.14
N ASP A 277 3.72 13.17 -18.51
CA ASP A 277 3.83 14.63 -18.57
C ASP A 277 4.12 15.22 -17.19
N SER A 278 3.28 14.93 -16.19
CA SER A 278 3.47 15.40 -14.80
C SER A 278 4.81 14.97 -14.21
N SER A 279 5.31 13.76 -14.54
CA SER A 279 6.58 13.26 -14.03
C SER A 279 7.82 14.02 -14.49
N VAL A 280 7.73 14.80 -15.58
CA VAL A 280 8.86 15.62 -16.09
C VAL A 280 9.18 16.78 -15.13
N TYR A 281 8.16 17.27 -14.43
CA TYR A 281 8.25 18.41 -13.54
C TYR A 281 8.70 18.04 -12.13
N LEU A 282 8.95 16.75 -11.87
CA LEU A 282 9.37 16.30 -10.54
C LEU A 282 10.80 16.76 -10.23
N PRO A 283 11.07 17.19 -8.99
CA PRO A 283 12.42 17.52 -8.56
C PRO A 283 13.33 16.28 -8.58
N ASP A 284 14.65 16.49 -8.68
CA ASP A 284 15.66 15.44 -8.57
C ASP A 284 15.89 15.05 -7.10
N ASP A 285 14.82 14.60 -6.44
CA ASP A 285 14.82 14.09 -5.07
C ASP A 285 14.60 12.57 -5.05
N GLU A 286 14.50 11.98 -3.86
CA GLU A 286 14.30 10.53 -3.70
C GLU A 286 13.03 10.05 -4.42
N ILE A 287 11.96 10.85 -4.40
CA ILE A 287 10.66 10.50 -4.98
C ILE A 287 10.72 10.58 -6.50
N GLY A 288 11.27 11.67 -7.06
CA GLY A 288 11.49 11.84 -8.50
C GLY A 288 12.36 10.72 -9.06
N ASN A 289 13.44 10.36 -8.37
CA ASN A 289 14.30 9.24 -8.74
C ASN A 289 13.57 7.89 -8.70
N THR A 290 12.71 7.67 -7.70
CA THR A 290 11.90 6.44 -7.57
C THR A 290 10.88 6.33 -8.69
N LEU A 291 10.15 7.41 -8.98
CA LEU A 291 9.18 7.45 -10.08
C LEU A 291 9.87 7.31 -11.45
N GLY A 292 11.07 7.88 -11.62
CA GLY A 292 11.91 7.69 -12.82
C GLY A 292 12.35 6.24 -13.03
N LYS A 293 12.74 5.52 -11.97
CA LYS A 293 13.01 4.07 -12.04
C LYS A 293 11.77 3.29 -12.40
N LEU A 294 10.62 3.59 -11.79
CA LEU A 294 9.34 2.94 -12.09
C LEU A 294 8.91 3.13 -13.54
N LYS A 295 9.07 4.35 -14.04
CA LYS A 295 8.80 4.73 -15.43
C LYS A 295 9.62 3.87 -16.40
N THR A 296 10.93 3.79 -16.19
CA THR A 296 11.85 3.09 -17.09
C THR A 296 11.79 1.57 -16.98
N GLN A 297 11.71 1.04 -15.76
CA GLN A 297 11.79 -0.40 -15.50
C GLN A 297 10.45 -1.13 -15.63
N HIS A 298 9.32 -0.45 -15.42
CA HIS A 298 8.01 -1.12 -15.34
C HIS A 298 6.96 -0.52 -16.27
N ILE A 299 6.73 0.80 -16.25
CA ILE A 299 5.68 1.41 -17.07
C ILE A 299 5.99 1.31 -18.56
N ILE A 300 7.21 1.62 -19.01
CA ILE A 300 7.57 1.53 -20.43
C ILE A 300 7.40 0.10 -20.97
N PRO A 301 7.91 -0.97 -20.32
CA PRO A 301 7.63 -2.34 -20.74
C PRO A 301 6.14 -2.69 -20.76
N TRP A 302 5.40 -2.27 -19.73
CA TRP A 302 3.96 -2.51 -19.63
C TRP A 302 3.20 -1.85 -20.79
N SER A 303 3.46 -0.56 -21.06
CA SER A 303 2.85 0.16 -22.19
C SER A 303 3.20 -0.47 -23.53
N LYS A 304 4.45 -0.91 -23.73
CA LYS A 304 4.86 -1.61 -24.96
C LYS A 304 4.09 -2.92 -25.17
N ALA A 305 3.85 -3.67 -24.09
CA ALA A 305 3.04 -4.88 -24.15
C ALA A 305 1.58 -4.56 -24.52
N VAL A 306 0.98 -3.50 -23.96
CA VAL A 306 -0.36 -3.06 -24.37
C VAL A 306 -0.39 -2.62 -25.83
N VAL A 307 0.61 -1.87 -26.31
CA VAL A 307 0.71 -1.46 -27.73
C VAL A 307 0.76 -2.67 -28.67
N LYS A 308 1.46 -3.73 -28.26
CA LYS A 308 1.57 -4.95 -29.05
C LYS A 308 0.22 -5.66 -29.19
N GLU A 309 -0.54 -5.75 -28.10
CA GLU A 309 -1.81 -6.48 -28.07
C GLU A 309 -3.01 -5.63 -28.54
N HIS A 310 -2.94 -4.30 -28.38
CA HIS A 310 -4.05 -3.34 -28.60
C HIS A 310 -3.60 -2.10 -29.39
N TYR A 311 -2.88 -2.28 -30.50
CA TYR A 311 -2.31 -1.18 -31.28
C TYR A 311 -3.34 -0.10 -31.70
N GLU A 312 -4.46 -0.52 -32.27
CA GLU A 312 -5.52 0.39 -32.76
C GLU A 312 -6.12 1.23 -31.64
N LEU A 313 -6.29 0.64 -30.46
CA LEU A 313 -6.73 1.36 -29.27
C LEU A 313 -5.74 2.47 -28.91
N VAL A 314 -4.44 2.17 -28.89
CA VAL A 314 -3.41 3.16 -28.56
C VAL A 314 -3.43 4.32 -29.55
N VAL A 315 -3.54 4.02 -30.85
CA VAL A 315 -3.66 5.06 -31.88
C VAL A 315 -4.90 5.92 -31.64
N SER A 316 -6.04 5.30 -31.31
CA SER A 316 -7.30 6.02 -31.06
C SER A 316 -7.23 6.99 -29.88
N ILE A 317 -6.46 6.68 -28.84
CA ILE A 317 -6.28 7.52 -27.65
C ILE A 317 -5.41 8.75 -27.94
N LEU A 318 -4.50 8.64 -28.91
CA LEU A 318 -3.62 9.73 -29.31
C LEU A 318 -4.28 10.70 -30.30
N LEU A 319 -5.51 10.43 -30.74
CA LEU A 319 -6.26 11.33 -31.60
C LEU A 319 -6.76 12.56 -30.80
N PRO A 320 -6.99 13.71 -31.47
CA PRO A 320 -7.50 14.92 -30.81
C PRO A 320 -8.84 14.75 -30.09
N HIS A 321 -9.64 13.77 -30.53
CA HIS A 321 -10.93 13.42 -29.95
C HIS A 321 -10.93 11.93 -29.61
N PRO A 322 -10.31 11.53 -28.49
CA PRO A 322 -10.29 10.14 -28.09
C PRO A 322 -11.70 9.67 -27.68
N MET A 323 -11.89 8.35 -27.64
CA MET A 323 -13.11 7.73 -27.15
C MET A 323 -13.47 8.21 -25.73
N ASP A 324 -14.76 8.28 -25.39
CA ASP A 324 -15.21 8.85 -24.11
C ASP A 324 -14.59 8.18 -22.89
N PHE A 325 -14.43 6.86 -22.91
CA PHE A 325 -13.76 6.15 -21.82
C PHE A 325 -12.30 6.57 -21.66
N ALA A 326 -11.61 6.98 -22.73
CA ALA A 326 -10.22 7.38 -22.72
C ALA A 326 -10.01 8.85 -22.32
N LYS A 327 -11.09 9.63 -22.13
CA LYS A 327 -11.04 11.01 -21.62
C LYS A 327 -10.81 11.02 -20.10
N VAL A 328 -9.68 10.46 -19.70
CA VAL A 328 -9.24 10.39 -18.30
C VAL A 328 -8.01 11.27 -18.15
N GLY A 329 -8.04 12.19 -17.19
CA GLY A 329 -6.94 13.13 -16.99
C GLY A 329 -7.05 14.38 -17.86
N GLY A 330 -5.99 15.16 -18.03
CA GLY A 330 -5.84 16.18 -19.09
C GLY A 330 -6.91 17.27 -19.24
N VAL A 331 -6.87 17.99 -20.37
CA VAL A 331 -7.88 18.95 -20.82
C VAL A 331 -8.54 18.34 -22.05
N TRP A 332 -9.69 17.68 -21.87
CA TRP A 332 -10.46 17.03 -22.94
C TRP A 332 -11.80 17.70 -23.17
#